data_AF-A0A1Q6WMK9-F1
#
_entry.id   AF-A0A1Q6WMK9-F1
#
_cell.length_a   1.000
_cell.length_b   1.000
_cell.length_c   1.000
_cell.angle_alpha   90.00
_cell.angle_beta   90.00
_cell.angle_gamma   90.00
#
_symmetry.space_group_name_H-M   'P 1'
#
loop_
_entity.id
_entity.type
_entity.pdbx_description
1 polymer ?
#
loop_
_entity_poly.entity_id
_entity_poly.type
_entity_poly.pdbx_seq_one_letter_code
_entity_poly.pdbx_strand_id
1 'polypeptide(L)'
;MTARKIWIVLAGALWLCLLGVIASVAVERLRVDHKRLAGAHLEDGDDIGAQVAVSAEWPWEAPVRLVSEALARGDRASAEWAWRNAWGAALGARRWEGMAAVGGLALQMGESPRAREAYLVALFRARDQRSFTGVLRAEEAFETLGDRPVALQCLHIAGSMPGIGAVEQGIVRERLDRLAAFPHSSWNAR
;
A
#
# COMPACT_ATOMS: atom_id res chain seq x y z
N MET A 1 3.95 52.33 14.86
CA MET A 1 3.05 51.17 14.58
C MET A 1 1.96 51.16 15.63
N THR A 2 0.69 51.20 15.22
CA THR A 2 -0.46 51.28 16.14
C THR A 2 -0.64 49.95 16.87
N ALA A 3 -0.95 50.00 18.18
CA ALA A 3 -1.08 48.83 19.06
C ALA A 3 -1.94 47.70 18.44
N ARG A 4 -2.96 48.05 17.65
CA ARG A 4 -3.85 47.11 16.94
C ARG A 4 -3.12 46.17 15.96
N LYS A 5 -2.02 46.59 15.32
CA LYS A 5 -1.24 45.74 14.41
C LYS A 5 -0.37 44.73 15.16
N ILE A 6 0.06 45.06 16.38
CA ILE A 6 0.89 44.19 17.23
C ILE A 6 0.06 42.99 17.73
N TRP A 7 -1.21 43.21 18.10
CA TRP A 7 -2.11 42.14 18.55
C TRP A 7 -2.38 41.07 17.47
N ILE A 8 -2.48 41.47 16.19
CA ILE A 8 -2.72 40.54 15.08
C ILE A 8 -1.49 39.65 14.83
N VAL A 9 -0.29 40.23 14.88
CA VAL A 9 0.96 39.48 14.69
C VAL A 9 1.20 38.52 15.86
N LEU A 10 0.94 38.95 17.10
CA LEU A 10 1.06 38.09 18.27
C LEU A 10 0.06 36.94 18.26
N ALA A 11 -1.19 37.19 17.85
CA ALA A 11 -2.20 36.13 17.72
C ALA A 11 -1.81 35.10 16.64
N GLY A 12 -1.29 35.54 15.50
CA GLY A 12 -0.81 34.65 14.44
C GLY A 12 0.41 33.81 14.85
N ALA A 13 1.38 34.43 15.54
CA ALA A 13 2.54 33.72 16.07
C ALA A 13 2.17 32.68 17.14
N LEU A 14 1.23 33.04 18.04
CA LEU A 14 0.71 32.11 19.04
C LEU A 14 0.02 30.91 18.38
N TRP A 15 -0.76 31.13 17.32
CA TRP A 15 -1.46 30.07 16.61
C TRP A 15 -0.52 29.12 15.86
N LEU A 16 0.55 29.66 15.25
CA LEU A 16 1.61 28.86 14.62
C LEU A 16 2.40 28.03 15.63
N CYS A 17 2.73 28.59 16.80
CA CYS A 17 3.37 27.84 17.88
C CYS A 17 2.47 26.70 18.38
N LEU A 18 1.16 26.95 18.51
CA LEU A 18 0.20 25.96 18.97
C LEU A 18 0.05 24.81 17.95
N LEU A 19 -0.01 25.11 16.66
CA LEU A 19 -0.01 24.11 15.58
C LEU A 19 1.29 23.28 15.56
N GLY A 20 2.45 23.91 15.76
CA GLY A 20 3.74 23.23 15.84
C GLY A 20 3.84 22.26 17.02
N VAL A 21 3.33 22.65 18.19
CA VAL A 21 3.27 21.78 19.38
C VAL A 21 2.32 20.61 19.16
N ILE A 22 1.14 20.83 18.57
CA ILE A 22 0.19 19.76 18.25
C ILE A 22 0.79 18.77 17.24
N ALA A 23 1.46 19.25 16.19
CA ALA A 23 2.15 18.41 15.23
C ALA A 23 3.31 17.62 15.86
N SER A 24 4.08 18.25 16.75
CA SER A 24 5.18 17.61 17.47
C SER A 24 4.67 16.51 18.42
N VAL A 25 3.59 16.78 19.16
CA VAL A 25 2.94 15.78 20.03
C VAL A 25 2.33 14.63 19.23
N ALA A 26 1.74 14.89 18.05
CA ALA A 26 1.21 13.84 17.19
C ALA A 26 2.32 12.94 16.61
N VAL A 27 3.44 13.53 16.18
CA VAL A 27 4.62 12.80 15.71
C VAL A 27 5.26 12.00 16.86
N GLU A 28 5.33 12.56 18.06
CA GLU A 28 5.86 11.86 19.23
C GLU A 28 4.95 10.72 19.69
N ARG A 29 3.60 10.87 19.61
CA ARG A 29 2.64 9.79 19.85
C ARG A 29 2.85 8.62 18.89
N LEU A 30 3.01 8.90 17.58
CA LEU A 30 3.31 7.89 16.55
C LEU A 30 4.67 7.19 16.79
N ARG A 31 5.66 7.91 17.33
CA ARG A 31 6.99 7.37 17.68
C ARG A 31 6.95 6.47 18.92
N VAL A 32 6.19 6.86 19.94
CA VAL A 32 6.03 6.12 21.19
C VAL A 32 5.25 4.82 20.96
N ASP A 33 4.24 4.84 20.09
CA ASP A 33 3.49 3.64 19.70
C ASP A 33 4.41 2.61 18.99
N HIS A 34 5.31 3.07 18.12
CA HIS A 34 6.27 2.16 17.47
C HIS A 34 7.34 1.62 18.45
N LYS A 35 7.79 2.41 19.44
CA LYS A 35 8.73 1.94 20.46
C LYS A 35 8.12 0.92 21.42
N ARG A 36 6.82 1.04 21.74
CA ARG A 36 6.10 0.03 22.54
C ARG A 36 5.99 -1.32 21.79
N LEU A 37 5.84 -1.29 20.47
CA LEU A 37 5.83 -2.51 19.64
C LEU A 37 7.21 -3.16 19.49
N ALA A 38 8.30 -2.40 19.61
CA ALA A 38 9.66 -2.93 19.54
C ALA A 38 10.22 -3.43 20.90
N GLY A 39 9.65 -2.98 22.02
CA GLY A 39 10.13 -3.31 23.37
C GLY A 39 9.48 -4.52 24.04
N ALA A 40 8.44 -5.13 23.45
CA ALA A 40 7.63 -6.16 24.11
C ALA A 40 8.14 -7.61 23.92
N HIS A 41 9.38 -7.82 23.47
CA HIS A 41 9.91 -9.18 23.25
C HIS A 41 10.88 -9.68 24.33
N LEU A 42 10.88 -9.14 25.55
CA LEU A 42 11.51 -9.78 26.70
C LEU A 42 10.75 -9.40 27.96
N GLU A 43 9.91 -10.30 28.47
CA GLU A 43 9.94 -10.81 29.84
C GLU A 43 8.63 -11.55 30.18
N ASP A 44 8.84 -12.57 31.01
CA ASP A 44 7.99 -13.70 31.38
C ASP A 44 7.02 -13.35 32.52
N GLY A 45 5.86 -14.01 32.56
CA GLY A 45 5.00 -14.13 33.75
C GLY A 45 3.65 -13.39 33.76
N ASP A 46 2.58 -14.17 34.03
CA ASP A 46 1.24 -13.80 34.51
C ASP A 46 0.14 -13.33 33.54
N ASP A 47 -0.43 -14.31 32.81
CA ASP A 47 -1.82 -14.83 32.85
C ASP A 47 -3.06 -13.93 33.15
N ILE A 48 -2.99 -12.59 33.08
CA ILE A 48 -4.19 -11.73 33.14
C ILE A 48 -4.12 -10.66 32.04
N GLY A 49 -4.07 -11.12 30.78
CA GLY A 49 -3.97 -10.26 29.60
C GLY A 49 -4.78 -10.76 28.40
N ALA A 50 -5.75 -11.64 28.64
CA ALA A 50 -6.79 -12.04 27.71
C ALA A 50 -7.75 -10.87 27.38
N GLN A 51 -7.20 -9.74 26.96
CA GLN A 51 -7.91 -8.70 26.23
C GLN A 51 -7.31 -8.70 24.83
N VAL A 52 -7.86 -9.61 24.01
CA VAL A 52 -7.94 -9.52 22.56
C VAL A 52 -6.80 -8.69 21.96
N ALA A 53 -5.66 -9.32 21.73
CA ALA A 53 -4.83 -8.92 20.60
C ALA A 53 -5.67 -9.12 19.34
N VAL A 54 -6.62 -8.20 19.08
CA VAL A 54 -7.16 -8.00 17.75
C VAL A 54 -5.89 -7.66 17.00
N SER A 55 -5.36 -8.63 16.25
CA SER A 55 -4.41 -8.36 15.18
C SER A 55 -5.03 -7.17 14.45
N ALA A 56 -4.45 -5.99 14.61
CA ALA A 56 -5.10 -4.75 14.21
C ALA A 56 -5.34 -4.86 12.71
N GLU A 57 -6.59 -5.18 12.36
CA GLU A 57 -7.01 -5.43 11.00
C GLU A 57 -6.69 -4.17 10.19
N TRP A 58 -5.97 -4.33 9.08
CA TRP A 58 -5.59 -3.18 8.29
C TRP A 58 -6.87 -2.49 7.75
N PRO A 59 -6.90 -1.15 7.60
CA PRO A 59 -8.15 -0.44 7.28
C PRO A 59 -8.87 -0.91 6.01
N TRP A 60 -8.14 -1.53 5.07
CA TRP A 60 -8.69 -2.04 3.81
C TRP A 60 -9.15 -3.51 3.86
N GLU A 61 -8.83 -4.27 4.91
CA GLU A 61 -9.12 -5.72 4.96
C GLU A 61 -10.62 -6.01 5.06
N ALA A 62 -11.33 -5.30 5.93
CA ALA A 62 -12.78 -5.43 6.08
C ALA A 62 -13.53 -5.13 4.77
N PRO A 63 -13.31 -3.99 4.08
CA PRO A 63 -13.97 -3.75 2.80
C PRO A 63 -13.50 -4.70 1.69
N VAL A 64 -12.26 -5.20 1.70
CA VAL A 64 -11.79 -6.24 0.76
C VAL A 64 -12.58 -7.55 0.92
N ARG A 65 -12.85 -7.98 2.16
CA ARG A 65 -13.71 -9.15 2.42
C ARG A 65 -15.12 -8.94 1.89
N LEU A 66 -15.71 -7.76 2.14
CA LEU A 66 -17.06 -7.44 1.66
C LEU A 66 -17.18 -7.51 0.13
N VAL A 67 -16.15 -7.09 -0.62
CA VAL A 67 -16.13 -7.27 -2.07
C VAL A 67 -16.15 -8.75 -2.43
N SER A 68 -15.28 -9.55 -1.81
CA SER A 68 -15.17 -10.99 -2.09
C SER A 68 -16.47 -11.73 -1.79
N GLU A 69 -17.13 -11.40 -0.67
CA GLU A 69 -18.45 -11.95 -0.31
C GLU A 69 -19.55 -11.54 -1.28
N ALA A 70 -19.57 -10.27 -1.72
CA ALA A 70 -20.53 -9.81 -2.71
C ALA A 70 -20.33 -10.49 -4.08
N LEU A 71 -19.07 -10.66 -4.50
CA LEU A 71 -18.73 -11.43 -5.70
C LEU A 71 -19.17 -12.88 -5.61
N ALA A 72 -18.95 -13.54 -4.47
CA ALA A 72 -19.39 -14.91 -4.23
C ALA A 72 -20.92 -15.07 -4.30
N ARG A 73 -21.68 -14.03 -3.93
CA ARG A 73 -23.15 -13.98 -4.06
C ARG A 73 -23.64 -13.55 -5.45
N GLY A 74 -22.76 -13.17 -6.37
CA GLY A 74 -23.13 -12.60 -7.67
C GLY A 74 -23.74 -11.19 -7.58
N ASP A 75 -23.64 -10.52 -6.43
CA ASP A 75 -24.16 -9.18 -6.21
C ASP A 75 -23.15 -8.12 -6.67
N ARG A 76 -23.20 -7.81 -7.96
CA ARG A 76 -22.26 -6.86 -8.57
C ARG A 76 -22.42 -5.44 -8.02
N ALA A 77 -23.62 -5.01 -7.63
CA ALA A 77 -23.85 -3.68 -7.09
C ALA A 77 -23.18 -3.51 -5.71
N SER A 78 -23.33 -4.50 -4.83
CA SER A 78 -22.65 -4.51 -3.54
C SER A 78 -21.14 -4.65 -3.68
N ALA A 79 -20.67 -5.48 -4.62
CA ALA A 79 -19.23 -5.62 -4.89
C ALA A 79 -18.62 -4.28 -5.34
N GLU A 80 -19.29 -3.58 -6.24
CA GLU A 80 -18.88 -2.27 -6.74
C GLU A 80 -18.84 -1.20 -5.64
N TRP A 81 -19.85 -1.16 -4.77
CA TRP A 81 -19.86 -0.26 -3.63
C TRP A 81 -18.74 -0.56 -2.62
N ALA A 82 -18.59 -1.84 -2.25
CA ALA A 82 -17.54 -2.28 -1.34
C ALA A 82 -16.13 -2.02 -1.91
N TRP A 83 -15.95 -2.16 -3.23
CA TRP A 83 -14.66 -1.93 -3.88
C TRP A 83 -14.23 -0.46 -3.79
N ARG A 84 -15.16 0.50 -3.95
CA ARG A 84 -14.85 1.93 -3.75
C ARG A 84 -14.45 2.24 -2.31
N ASN A 85 -15.08 1.60 -1.33
CA ASN A 85 -14.67 1.73 0.07
C ASN A 85 -13.29 1.13 0.32
N ALA A 86 -13.01 -0.04 -0.26
CA ALA A 86 -11.69 -0.67 -0.18
C ALA A 86 -10.61 0.22 -0.81
N TRP A 87 -10.88 0.82 -1.98
CA TRP A 87 -10.01 1.80 -2.62
C TRP A 87 -9.71 2.98 -1.70
N GLY A 88 -10.74 3.61 -1.13
CA GLY A 88 -10.59 4.76 -0.22
C GLY A 88 -9.75 4.41 1.01
N ALA A 89 -10.04 3.28 1.65
CA ALA A 89 -9.31 2.81 2.83
C ALA A 89 -7.84 2.47 2.51
N ALA A 90 -7.59 1.76 1.41
CA ALA A 90 -6.25 1.43 0.94
C ALA A 90 -5.45 2.68 0.56
N LEU A 91 -6.10 3.64 -0.10
CA LEU A 91 -5.47 4.90 -0.47
C LEU A 91 -5.07 5.68 0.79
N GLY A 92 -5.97 5.78 1.78
CA GLY A 92 -5.71 6.45 3.05
C GLY A 92 -4.59 5.81 3.88
N ALA A 93 -4.45 4.48 3.84
CA ALA A 93 -3.41 3.78 4.59
C ALA A 93 -1.99 4.04 4.08
N ARG A 94 -1.82 4.56 2.84
CA ARG A 94 -0.52 4.84 2.21
C ARG A 94 0.43 3.63 2.14
N ARG A 95 -0.15 2.43 2.09
CA ARG A 95 0.54 1.15 1.97
C ARG A 95 0.38 0.54 0.58
N TRP A 96 1.37 -0.21 0.11
CA TRP A 96 1.30 -0.85 -1.20
C TRP A 96 0.36 -2.05 -1.17
N GLU A 97 0.31 -2.77 -0.03
CA GLU A 97 -0.48 -3.99 0.17
C GLU A 97 -1.97 -3.74 -0.08
N GLY A 98 -2.50 -2.65 0.50
CA GLY A 98 -3.90 -2.27 0.30
C GLY A 98 -4.25 -1.99 -1.15
N MET A 99 -3.39 -1.24 -1.86
CA MET A 99 -3.63 -0.95 -3.28
C MET A 99 -3.48 -2.19 -4.16
N ALA A 100 -2.55 -3.08 -3.83
CA ALA A 100 -2.40 -4.37 -4.51
C ALA A 100 -3.62 -5.28 -4.28
N ALA A 101 -4.20 -5.28 -3.08
CA ALA A 101 -5.43 -6.02 -2.77
C ALA A 101 -6.63 -5.48 -3.58
N VAL A 102 -6.80 -4.16 -3.63
CA VAL A 102 -7.85 -3.50 -4.42
C VAL A 102 -7.69 -3.76 -5.92
N GLY A 103 -6.45 -3.78 -6.41
CA GLY A 103 -6.15 -4.17 -7.80
C GLY A 103 -6.52 -5.63 -8.10
N GLY A 104 -6.24 -6.54 -7.18
CA GLY A 104 -6.61 -7.95 -7.31
C GLY A 104 -8.12 -8.15 -7.36
N LEU A 105 -8.88 -7.42 -6.55
CA LEU A 105 -10.34 -7.42 -6.62
C LEU A 105 -10.87 -6.85 -7.94
N ALA A 106 -10.25 -5.78 -8.45
CA ALA A 106 -10.64 -5.23 -9.76
C ALA A 106 -10.41 -6.24 -10.90
N LEU A 107 -9.34 -7.05 -10.84
CA LEU A 107 -9.15 -8.17 -11.78
C LEU A 107 -10.27 -9.21 -11.68
N GLN A 108 -10.64 -9.62 -10.47
CA GLN A 108 -11.75 -10.56 -10.25
C GLN A 108 -13.09 -10.00 -10.76
N MET A 109 -13.26 -8.68 -10.68
CA MET A 109 -14.44 -7.98 -11.19
C MET A 109 -14.44 -7.83 -12.72
N GLY A 110 -13.36 -8.19 -13.42
CA GLY A 110 -13.19 -7.97 -14.86
C GLY A 110 -12.87 -6.52 -15.24
N GLU A 111 -12.46 -5.69 -14.28
CA GLU A 111 -12.27 -4.25 -14.43
C GLU A 111 -10.78 -3.91 -14.64
N SER A 112 -10.22 -4.36 -15.78
CA SER A 112 -8.80 -4.20 -16.13
C SER A 112 -8.28 -2.76 -16.00
N PRO A 113 -9.00 -1.70 -16.42
CA PRO A 113 -8.53 -0.32 -16.24
C PRO A 113 -8.33 0.06 -14.78
N ARG A 114 -9.25 -0.36 -13.89
CA ARG A 114 -9.17 -0.08 -12.45
C ARG A 114 -8.08 -0.90 -11.76
N ALA A 115 -7.92 -2.15 -12.17
CA ALA A 115 -6.83 -2.99 -11.70
C ALA A 115 -5.48 -2.33 -12.04
N ARG A 116 -5.32 -1.89 -13.30
CA ARG A 116 -4.12 -1.20 -13.76
C ARG A 116 -3.82 0.04 -12.93
N GLU A 117 -4.83 0.87 -12.66
CA GLU A 117 -4.69 2.06 -11.83
C GLU A 117 -4.23 1.72 -10.40
N ALA A 118 -4.89 0.75 -9.76
CA ALA A 118 -4.55 0.31 -8.41
C ALA A 118 -3.11 -0.21 -8.32
N TYR A 119 -2.68 -1.03 -9.28
CA TYR A 119 -1.34 -1.59 -9.31
C TYR A 119 -0.25 -0.56 -9.62
N LEU A 120 -0.55 0.49 -10.40
CA LEU A 120 0.38 1.62 -10.56
C LEU A 120 0.61 2.33 -9.22
N VAL A 121 -0.45 2.62 -8.46
CA VAL A 121 -0.31 3.21 -7.13
C VAL A 121 0.45 2.28 -6.19
N ALA A 122 0.17 0.98 -6.23
CA ALA A 122 0.88 -0.03 -5.43
C ALA A 122 2.38 -0.06 -5.79
N LEU A 123 2.75 -0.04 -7.06
CA LEU A 123 4.14 -0.01 -7.54
C LEU A 123 4.89 1.22 -7.01
N PHE A 124 4.31 2.42 -7.14
CA PHE A 124 4.95 3.63 -6.66
C PHE A 124 5.18 3.61 -5.15
N ARG A 125 4.21 3.10 -4.38
CA ARG A 125 4.34 2.94 -2.93
C ARG A 125 5.37 1.89 -2.55
N ALA A 126 5.37 0.74 -3.24
CA ALA A 126 6.34 -0.33 -3.00
C ALA A 126 7.77 0.17 -3.26
N ARG A 127 7.97 0.95 -4.33
CA ARG A 127 9.26 1.57 -4.63
C ARG A 127 9.70 2.55 -3.54
N ASP A 128 8.81 3.44 -3.12
CA ASP A 128 9.07 4.43 -2.06
C ASP A 128 9.43 3.75 -0.73
N GLN A 129 8.72 2.67 -0.41
CA GLN A 129 8.94 1.85 0.79
C GLN A 129 10.11 0.87 0.65
N ARG A 130 10.82 0.86 -0.49
CA ARG A 130 11.88 -0.09 -0.83
C ARG A 130 11.47 -1.55 -0.60
N SER A 131 10.22 -1.88 -0.95
CA SER A 131 9.67 -3.23 -0.87
C SER A 131 9.92 -3.99 -2.17
N PHE A 132 10.96 -4.83 -2.20
CA PHE A 132 11.25 -5.71 -3.34
C PHE A 132 10.05 -6.62 -3.65
N THR A 133 9.47 -7.22 -2.61
CA THR A 133 8.26 -8.04 -2.71
C THR A 133 7.09 -7.27 -3.32
N GLY A 134 6.88 -6.01 -2.90
CA GLY A 134 5.81 -5.18 -3.46
C GLY A 134 6.01 -4.85 -4.93
N VAL A 135 7.24 -4.60 -5.35
CA VAL A 135 7.57 -4.37 -6.78
C VAL A 135 7.34 -5.64 -7.60
N LEU A 136 7.75 -6.82 -7.11
CA LEU A 136 7.47 -8.09 -7.80
C LEU A 136 5.98 -8.45 -7.82
N ARG A 137 5.21 -8.04 -6.80
CA ARG A 137 3.75 -8.24 -6.80
C ARG A 137 3.06 -7.37 -7.85
N ALA A 138 3.53 -6.13 -8.04
CA ALA A 138 3.05 -5.28 -9.11
C ALA A 138 3.43 -5.83 -10.49
N GLU A 139 4.65 -6.36 -10.63
CA GLU A 139 5.12 -6.99 -11.87
C GLU A 139 4.22 -8.14 -12.32
N GLU A 140 3.96 -9.11 -11.44
CA GLU A 140 3.06 -10.24 -11.70
C GLU A 140 1.65 -9.78 -12.11
N ALA A 141 1.16 -8.70 -11.50
CA ALA A 141 -0.12 -8.12 -11.84
C ALA A 141 -0.14 -7.47 -13.23
N PHE A 142 0.94 -6.78 -13.62
CA PHE A 142 1.07 -6.22 -14.96
C PHE A 142 1.27 -7.31 -16.02
N GLU A 143 1.95 -8.42 -15.70
CA GLU A 143 1.96 -9.62 -16.54
C GLU A 143 0.53 -10.15 -16.75
N THR A 144 -0.25 -10.29 -15.67
CA THR A 144 -1.65 -10.75 -15.72
C THR A 144 -2.54 -9.83 -16.55
N LEU A 145 -2.30 -8.52 -16.52
CA LEU A 145 -2.99 -7.52 -17.33
C LEU A 145 -2.52 -7.49 -18.80
N GLY A 146 -1.45 -8.21 -19.14
CA GLY A 146 -0.79 -8.12 -20.45
C GLY A 146 0.01 -6.83 -20.67
N ASP A 147 0.21 -6.00 -19.64
CA ASP A 147 1.00 -4.76 -19.69
C ASP A 147 2.49 -5.05 -19.50
N ARG A 148 3.04 -5.82 -20.44
CA ARG A 148 4.43 -6.27 -20.43
C ARG A 148 5.45 -5.12 -20.35
N PRO A 149 5.29 -3.97 -21.03
CA PRO A 149 6.21 -2.84 -20.85
C PRO A 149 6.32 -2.40 -19.39
N VAL A 150 5.20 -2.35 -18.67
CA VAL A 150 5.21 -1.99 -17.25
C VAL A 150 5.76 -3.13 -16.39
N ALA A 151 5.48 -4.40 -16.70
CA ALA A 151 6.08 -5.55 -16.01
C ALA A 151 7.62 -5.53 -16.11
N LEU A 152 8.17 -5.30 -17.30
CA LEU A 152 9.62 -5.12 -17.51
C LEU A 152 10.19 -3.96 -16.70
N GLN A 153 9.46 -2.84 -16.65
CA GLN A 153 9.88 -1.69 -15.85
C GLN A 153 9.90 -2.01 -14.34
N CYS A 154 8.97 -2.84 -13.85
CA CYS A 154 9.00 -3.31 -12.46
C CYS A 154 10.27 -4.12 -12.17
N LEU A 155 10.66 -5.03 -13.07
CA LEU A 155 11.90 -5.80 -12.92
C LEU A 155 13.16 -4.93 -12.95
N HIS A 156 13.21 -3.92 -13.83
CA HIS A 156 14.30 -2.95 -13.81
C HIS A 156 14.38 -2.17 -12.50
N ILE A 157 13.23 -1.72 -11.97
CA ILE A 157 13.18 -1.07 -10.66
C ILE A 157 13.72 -2.02 -9.60
N ALA A 158 13.21 -3.25 -9.54
CA ALA A 158 13.62 -4.27 -8.57
C ALA A 158 15.13 -4.54 -8.62
N GLY A 159 15.70 -4.76 -9.80
CA GLY A 159 17.14 -5.04 -9.99
C GLY A 159 18.05 -3.87 -9.61
N SER A 160 17.54 -2.64 -9.62
CA SER A 160 18.26 -1.41 -9.23
C SER A 160 18.11 -1.04 -7.75
N MET A 161 17.32 -1.80 -6.96
CA MET A 161 17.06 -1.46 -5.57
C MET A 161 18.32 -1.56 -4.71
N PRO A 162 18.62 -0.55 -3.88
CA PRO A 162 19.75 -0.65 -2.95
C PRO A 162 19.55 -1.78 -1.94
N GLY A 163 20.59 -2.58 -1.72
CA GLY A 163 20.63 -3.60 -0.66
C GLY A 163 20.06 -4.97 -1.02
N ILE A 164 19.65 -5.20 -2.27
CA ILE A 164 19.25 -6.54 -2.72
C ILE A 164 20.47 -7.43 -2.95
N GLY A 165 20.37 -8.72 -2.61
CA GLY A 165 21.45 -9.69 -2.68
C GLY A 165 21.47 -10.50 -3.97
N ALA A 166 22.36 -11.49 -4.04
CA ALA A 166 22.51 -12.36 -5.20
C ALA A 166 21.24 -13.19 -5.50
N VAL A 167 20.46 -13.53 -4.46
CA VAL A 167 19.21 -14.28 -4.60
C VAL A 167 18.16 -13.43 -5.30
N GLU A 168 17.91 -12.22 -4.82
CA GLU A 168 16.96 -11.29 -5.43
C GLU A 168 17.36 -10.93 -6.87
N GLN A 169 18.66 -10.73 -7.11
CA GLN A 169 19.20 -10.52 -8.46
C GLN A 169 18.96 -11.74 -9.37
N GLY A 170 19.06 -12.96 -8.83
CA GLY A 170 18.71 -14.18 -9.54
C GLY A 170 17.24 -14.24 -9.95
N ILE A 171 16.34 -13.88 -9.03
CA ILE A 171 14.89 -13.82 -9.28
C ILE A 171 14.58 -12.80 -10.40
N VAL A 172 15.17 -11.60 -10.34
CA VAL A 172 14.97 -10.57 -11.37
C VAL A 172 15.43 -11.08 -12.73
N ARG A 173 16.59 -11.73 -12.80
CA ARG A 173 17.13 -12.30 -14.05
C ARG A 173 16.22 -13.37 -14.63
N GLU A 174 15.80 -14.33 -13.82
CA GLU A 174 14.88 -15.39 -14.24
C GLU A 174 13.58 -14.82 -14.82
N ARG A 175 12.98 -13.82 -14.17
CA ARG A 175 11.75 -13.18 -14.65
C ARG A 175 11.97 -12.38 -15.93
N LEU A 176 13.10 -11.69 -16.07
CA LEU A 176 13.46 -11.00 -17.32
C LEU A 176 13.60 -11.98 -18.47
N ASP A 177 14.27 -13.11 -18.25
CA ASP A 177 14.46 -14.16 -19.25
C ASP A 177 13.11 -14.79 -19.66
N ARG A 178 12.25 -15.07 -18.67
CA ARG A 178 10.88 -15.55 -18.90
C ARG A 178 10.08 -14.56 -19.76
N LEU A 179 10.11 -13.27 -19.42
CA LEU A 179 9.42 -12.27 -20.20
C LEU A 179 10.00 -12.19 -21.60
N ALA A 180 11.32 -12.23 -21.79
CA ALA A 180 11.97 -12.18 -23.11
C ALA A 180 11.56 -13.36 -24.02
N ALA A 181 11.38 -14.56 -23.45
CA ALA A 181 11.07 -15.79 -24.17
C ALA A 181 9.68 -15.81 -24.87
N PHE A 182 8.76 -14.90 -24.55
CA PHE A 182 7.43 -14.82 -25.17
C PHE A 182 7.24 -13.49 -25.94
N PRO A 183 7.61 -13.40 -27.24
CA PRO A 183 7.45 -12.19 -28.05
C PRO A 183 5.97 -11.86 -28.39
N HIS A 184 5.71 -10.58 -28.69
CA HIS A 184 4.39 -9.94 -28.87
C HIS A 184 3.36 -10.60 -29.82
N SER A 185 3.71 -11.62 -30.61
CA SER A 185 2.83 -12.19 -31.64
C SER A 185 1.80 -13.21 -31.11
N SER A 186 1.96 -13.77 -29.92
CA SER A 186 1.09 -14.85 -29.42
C SER A 186 -0.12 -14.40 -28.59
N TRP A 187 -0.26 -13.11 -28.30
CA TRP A 187 -1.29 -12.60 -27.37
C TRP A 187 -2.48 -11.90 -28.03
N ASN A 188 -2.41 -11.55 -29.32
CA ASN A 188 -3.53 -10.96 -30.07
C ASN A 188 -4.63 -11.98 -30.45
N ALA A 189 -4.67 -13.14 -29.79
CA ALA A 189 -5.56 -14.26 -30.14
C ALA A 189 -6.57 -14.62 -29.03
N ARG A 190 -6.94 -13.69 -28.14
CA ARG A 190 -8.04 -13.91 -27.20
C ARG A 190 -9.01 -12.74 -27.18
#